data_AF-A0A376S780-F1
#
_entry.id   AF-A0A376S780-F1
#
_cell.length_a   1.000
_cell.length_b   1.000
_cell.length_c   1.000
_cell.angle_alpha   90.00
_cell.angle_beta   90.00
_cell.angle_gamma   90.00
#
_symmetry.space_group_name_H-M   'P 1'
#
loop_
_entity.id
_entity.type
_entity.pdbx_description
1 polymer ?
#
loop_
_entity_poly.entity_id
_entity_poly.type
_entity_poly.pdbx_seq_one_letter_code
_entity_poly.pdbx_strand_id
1 'polypeptide(L)'
;MVCYNETIAMGAWFGLLKAGRQSGESGVDRYFEQQVSLAAFTDATPTTLDDIPVTWASTPARELGTTLADRMMQKITHEETHSRNLIIPARLIAAK
;
A
#
# COMPACT_ATOMS: atom_id res chain seq x y z
N MET A 1 -0.01 13.30 -1.24
CA MET A 1 -1.20 12.74 -1.91
C MET A 1 -1.35 11.31 -1.46
N VAL A 2 -2.55 10.89 -1.08
CA VAL A 2 -2.84 9.50 -0.70
C VAL A 2 -3.72 8.88 -1.77
N CYS A 3 -3.23 7.81 -2.40
CA CYS A 3 -3.92 7.08 -3.46
C CYS A 3 -4.57 5.82 -2.90
N TYR A 4 -5.76 5.50 -3.39
CA TYR A 4 -6.51 4.32 -2.93
C TYR A 4 -5.86 3.00 -3.35
N ASN A 5 -5.18 2.96 -4.49
CA ASN A 5 -4.52 1.76 -5.00
C ASN A 5 -3.24 2.11 -5.78
N GLU A 6 -2.51 1.06 -6.15
CA GLU A 6 -1.29 1.13 -6.96
C GLU A 6 -1.50 1.81 -8.32
N THR A 7 -2.60 1.51 -9.02
CA THR A 7 -2.88 2.09 -10.34
C THR A 7 -3.02 3.62 -10.29
N ILE A 8 -3.73 4.14 -9.30
CA ILE A 8 -3.90 5.58 -9.11
C ILE A 8 -2.56 6.22 -8.67
N ALA A 9 -1.78 5.53 -7.84
CA ALA A 9 -0.45 5.97 -7.44
C ALA A 9 0.50 6.11 -8.62
N MET A 10 0.55 5.11 -9.51
CA MET A 10 1.35 5.16 -10.74
C MET A 10 0.91 6.31 -11.64
N GLY A 11 -0.41 6.49 -11.85
CA GLY A 11 -0.93 7.60 -12.65
C GLY A 11 -0.55 8.97 -12.07
N ALA A 12 -0.65 9.12 -10.74
CA ALA A 12 -0.24 10.34 -10.05
C ALA A 12 1.27 10.60 -10.18
N TRP A 13 2.10 9.56 -10.02
CA TRP A 13 3.55 9.65 -10.19
C TRP A 13 3.96 10.09 -11.58
N PHE A 14 3.43 9.46 -12.63
CA PHE A 14 3.70 9.87 -14.02
C PHE A 14 3.17 11.27 -14.33
N GLY A 15 2.04 11.66 -13.72
CA GLY A 15 1.53 13.03 -13.81
C GLY A 15 2.47 14.06 -13.19
N LEU A 16 3.06 13.75 -12.03
CA LEU A 16 4.05 14.60 -11.35
C LEU A 16 5.34 14.70 -12.17
N LEU A 17 5.86 13.58 -12.67
CA LEU A 17 7.03 13.54 -13.54
C LEU A 17 6.84 14.41 -14.79
N LYS A 18 5.69 14.28 -15.47
CA LYS A 18 5.35 15.10 -16.65
C LYS A 18 5.26 16.59 -16.32
N ALA A 19 4.81 16.92 -15.11
CA ALA A 19 4.71 18.31 -14.63
C ALA A 19 6.04 18.89 -14.13
N GLY A 20 7.15 18.15 -14.22
CA GLY A 20 8.46 18.58 -13.73
C GLY A 20 8.55 18.61 -12.19
N ARG A 21 7.74 17.82 -11.50
CA ARG A 21 7.72 17.73 -10.04
C ARG A 21 8.30 16.38 -9.62
N GLN A 22 9.41 16.40 -8.89
CA GLN A 22 10.02 15.18 -8.35
C GLN A 22 9.55 14.93 -6.91
N SER A 23 9.29 13.66 -6.59
CA SER A 23 9.17 13.19 -5.21
C SER A 23 10.46 12.44 -4.85
N GLY A 24 11.37 13.10 -4.13
CA GLY A 24 12.64 12.51 -3.73
C GLY A 24 13.57 13.54 -3.10
N GLU A 25 14.24 13.14 -2.02
CA GLU A 25 15.16 13.97 -1.23
C GLU A 25 16.61 13.74 -1.71
N SER A 26 17.10 14.54 -2.65
CA SER A 26 18.54 14.84 -2.83
C SER A 26 18.78 15.74 -4.05
N GLY A 27 19.50 16.85 -3.83
CA GLY A 27 20.07 17.68 -4.89
C GLY A 27 19.98 19.18 -4.60
N VAL A 28 21.14 19.79 -4.35
CA VAL A 28 21.36 21.15 -3.80
C VAL A 28 21.06 22.29 -4.81
N ASP A 29 20.07 22.15 -5.70
CA ASP A 29 19.80 23.20 -6.70
C ASP A 29 18.34 23.30 -7.19
N ARG A 30 17.36 23.22 -6.27
CA ARG A 30 15.93 23.26 -6.62
C ARG A 30 15.13 24.18 -5.71
N TYR A 31 15.28 25.48 -5.93
CA TYR A 31 14.56 26.51 -5.18
C TYR A 31 13.05 26.64 -5.53
N PHE A 32 12.52 25.87 -6.50
CA PHE A 32 11.11 25.96 -6.96
C PHE A 32 10.45 24.63 -7.37
N GLU A 33 10.96 23.46 -6.99
CA GLU A 33 10.23 22.20 -7.20
C GLU A 33 9.37 21.89 -5.97
N GLN A 34 8.05 22.01 -6.12
CA GLN A 34 7.09 21.64 -5.08
C GLN A 34 7.18 20.12 -4.85
N GLN A 35 7.92 19.71 -3.83
CA GLN A 35 8.05 18.32 -3.41
C GLN A 35 6.67 17.80 -2.98
N VAL A 36 6.15 16.82 -3.72
CA VAL A 36 4.88 16.17 -3.39
C VAL A 36 5.20 14.77 -2.89
N SER A 37 4.93 14.50 -1.62
CA SER A 37 4.99 13.14 -1.09
C SER A 37 3.79 12.33 -1.59
N LEU A 38 4.03 11.11 -2.08
CA LEU A 38 3.02 10.20 -2.61
C LEU A 38 2.94 8.95 -1.72
N ALA A 39 1.73 8.59 -1.29
CA ALA A 39 1.46 7.39 -0.52
C ALA A 39 0.29 6.61 -1.11
N ALA A 40 0.28 5.29 -1.00
CA ALA A 40 -0.76 4.45 -1.61
C ALA A 40 -0.95 3.10 -0.91
N PHE A 41 -2.11 2.46 -1.13
CA PHE A 41 -2.36 1.10 -0.64
C PHE A 41 -2.04 0.04 -1.70
N THR A 42 -1.56 -1.12 -1.27
CA THR A 42 -1.31 -2.28 -2.14
C THR A 42 -1.46 -3.61 -1.37
N ASP A 43 -1.70 -4.71 -2.08
CA ASP A 43 -1.51 -6.08 -1.56
C ASP A 43 -0.21 -6.72 -2.10
N ALA A 44 0.56 -5.97 -2.89
CA ALA A 44 1.79 -6.46 -3.50
C ALA A 44 2.93 -6.58 -2.46
N THR A 45 3.85 -7.50 -2.73
CA THR A 45 5.04 -7.68 -1.90
C THR A 45 6.01 -6.52 -2.09
N PRO A 46 6.79 -6.14 -1.06
CA PRO A 46 7.73 -5.01 -1.15
C PRO A 46 8.67 -5.06 -2.36
N THR A 47 9.03 -6.27 -2.81
CA THR A 47 9.95 -6.53 -3.93
C THR A 47 9.44 -6.09 -5.31
N THR A 48 8.14 -5.81 -5.47
CA THR A 48 7.57 -5.35 -6.75
C THR A 48 7.36 -3.83 -6.78
N LEU A 49 7.71 -3.15 -5.69
CA LEU A 49 7.36 -1.75 -5.44
C LEU A 49 8.56 -0.80 -5.48
N ASP A 50 9.76 -1.31 -5.74
CA ASP A 50 11.04 -0.57 -5.65
C ASP A 50 11.23 0.47 -6.78
N ASP A 51 10.39 0.47 -7.81
CA ASP A 51 10.62 1.29 -9.02
C ASP A 51 10.12 2.74 -8.89
N ILE A 52 9.35 3.08 -7.84
CA ILE A 52 8.80 4.43 -7.65
C ILE A 52 8.88 4.91 -6.19
N PRO A 53 9.18 6.21 -5.95
CA PRO A 53 9.30 6.81 -4.62
C PRO A 53 7.93 7.04 -3.94
N VAL A 54 7.18 5.96 -3.73
CA VAL A 54 5.85 5.95 -3.10
C VAL A 54 5.93 5.25 -1.75
N THR A 55 5.35 5.87 -0.72
CA THR A 55 5.16 5.20 0.58
C THR A 55 3.94 4.29 0.52
N TRP A 56 4.08 3.03 0.90
CA TRP A 56 3.01 2.04 0.72
C TRP A 56 2.38 1.61 2.02
N ALA A 57 1.06 1.42 2.02
CA ALA A 57 0.32 0.73 3.07
C ALA A 57 -0.15 -0.63 2.53
N SER A 58 0.49 -1.70 2.99
CA SER A 58 0.15 -3.06 2.62
C SER A 58 -1.12 -3.51 3.34
N THR A 59 -2.15 -3.88 2.56
CA THR A 59 -3.37 -4.53 3.03
C THR A 59 -3.31 -6.00 2.63
N PRO A 60 -3.06 -6.94 3.56
CA PRO A 60 -2.75 -8.33 3.23
C PRO A 60 -4.02 -9.10 2.83
N ALA A 61 -4.49 -8.93 1.60
CA ALA A 61 -5.72 -9.51 1.09
C ALA A 61 -5.62 -11.04 0.99
N ARG A 62 -4.42 -11.57 0.71
CA ARG A 62 -4.18 -13.02 0.72
C ARG A 62 -4.34 -13.63 2.11
N GLU A 63 -3.78 -12.99 3.13
CA GLU A 63 -3.89 -13.43 4.54
C GLU A 63 -5.35 -13.33 5.03
N LEU A 64 -6.06 -12.27 4.64
CA LEU A 64 -7.49 -12.11 4.88
C LEU A 64 -8.28 -13.28 4.27
N GLY A 65 -8.00 -13.62 3.02
CA GLY A 65 -8.68 -14.71 2.31
C GLY A 65 -8.42 -16.09 2.94
N THR A 66 -7.18 -16.40 3.29
CA THR A 66 -6.84 -17.68 3.94
C THR A 66 -7.50 -17.78 5.31
N THR A 67 -7.44 -16.72 6.09
CA THR A 67 -8.03 -16.71 7.44
C THR A 67 -9.55 -16.81 7.37
N LEU A 68 -10.20 -16.18 6.38
CA LEU A 68 -11.62 -16.32 6.14
C LEU A 68 -12.01 -17.76 5.81
N ALA A 69 -11.25 -18.43 4.94
CA ALA A 69 -11.50 -19.81 4.56
C ALA A 69 -11.38 -20.76 5.77
N ASP A 70 -10.33 -20.63 6.57
CA ASP A 70 -10.14 -21.43 7.79
C ASP A 70 -11.31 -21.24 8.77
N ARG A 71 -11.78 -20.00 8.92
CA ARG A 71 -12.96 -19.68 9.76
C ARG A 71 -14.24 -20.28 9.22
N MET A 72 -14.44 -20.28 7.91
CA MET A 72 -15.61 -20.94 7.30
C MET A 72 -15.60 -22.44 7.60
N MET A 73 -14.44 -23.09 7.50
CA MET A 73 -14.29 -24.51 7.81
C MET A 73 -14.56 -24.82 9.30
N GLN A 74 -14.02 -24.03 10.22
CA GLN A 74 -14.28 -24.17 11.67
C GLN A 74 -15.77 -24.02 12.01
N LYS A 75 -16.46 -23.12 11.30
CA LYS A 75 -17.92 -22.95 11.47
C LYS A 75 -18.70 -24.18 11.00
N ILE A 76 -18.28 -24.82 9.90
CA ILE A 76 -18.90 -26.04 9.40
C ILE A 76 -18.73 -27.20 10.40
N THR A 77 -17.56 -27.31 11.04
CA THR A 77 -17.26 -28.37 12.02
C THR A 77 -17.85 -28.14 13.41
N HIS A 78 -18.69 -27.09 13.60
CA HIS A 78 -19.34 -26.73 14.88
C HIS A 78 -18.35 -26.44 16.03
N GLU A 79 -17.13 -26.02 15.72
CA GLU A 79 -16.15 -25.53 16.71
C GLU A 79 -16.42 -24.05 17.03
N GLU A 80 -17.59 -23.74 17.59
CA GLU A 80 -17.92 -22.34 17.96
C GLU A 80 -17.19 -21.94 19.25
N THR A 81 -16.00 -21.36 19.11
CA THR A 81 -15.30 -20.73 20.26
C THR A 81 -14.58 -19.41 19.91
N HIS A 82 -14.70 -18.87 18.69
CA HIS A 82 -13.90 -17.71 18.30
C HIS A 82 -14.70 -16.51 17.77
N SER A 83 -14.12 -15.32 18.02
CA SER A 83 -14.65 -13.99 17.67
C SER A 83 -15.17 -13.94 16.24
N ARG A 84 -16.44 -13.54 16.07
CA ARG A 84 -17.08 -13.35 14.76
C ARG A 84 -16.36 -12.30 13.89
N ASN A 85 -15.64 -11.38 14.54
CA ASN A 85 -14.93 -10.30 13.87
C ASN A 85 -13.43 -10.47 14.09
N LEU A 86 -12.69 -10.50 12.98
CA LEU A 86 -11.23 -10.45 12.94
C LEU A 86 -10.81 -9.21 12.16
N ILE A 87 -9.90 -8.42 12.73
CA ILE A 87 -9.30 -7.26 12.07
C ILE A 87 -7.84 -7.62 11.80
N ILE A 88 -7.44 -7.65 10.53
CA ILE A 88 -6.04 -7.79 10.14
C ILE A 88 -5.51 -6.39 9.83
N PRO A 89 -4.50 -5.89 10.56
CA PRO A 89 -4.01 -4.52 10.39
C PRO A 89 -3.21 -4.39 9.09
N ALA A 90 -3.29 -3.21 8.48
CA ALA A 90 -2.40 -2.83 7.39
C ALA A 90 -0.97 -2.59 7.91
N ARG A 91 0.03 -2.79 7.04
CA ARG A 91 1.45 -2.60 7.36
C ARG A 91 2.03 -1.47 6.52
N LEU A 92 2.67 -0.48 7.16
CA LEU A 92 3.35 0.59 6.44
C LEU A 92 4.71 0.12 5.93
N ILE A 93 4.98 0.39 4.66
CA ILE A 93 6.25 0.16 3.97
C ILE A 93 6.75 1.55 3.56
N ALA A 94 7.73 2.07 4.28
CA ALA A 94 8.33 3.35 3.95
C ALA A 94 9.13 3.24 2.65
N ALA A 95 8.99 4.24 1.77
CA ALA A 95 9.92 4.41 0.66
C ALA A 95 11.33 4.68 1.23
N LYS A 96 12.36 4.14 0.57
CA LYS A 96 13.76 4.42 0.90
C LYS A 96 14.19 5.80 0.42
#